data_AF-A0A7W7HXV0-F1
#
_entry.id   AF-A0A7W7HXV0-F1
#
_cell.length_a   1.000
_cell.length_b   1.000
_cell.length_c   1.000
_cell.angle_alpha   90.00
_cell.angle_beta   90.00
_cell.angle_gamma   90.00
#
_symmetry.space_group_name_H-M   'P 1'
#
loop_
_entity.id
_entity.type
_entity.pdbx_description
1 polymer ?
#
loop_
_entity_poly.entity_id
_entity_poly.type
_entity_poly.pdbx_seq_one_letter_code
_entity_poly.pdbx_strand_id
1 'polypeptide(L)'
;MDPATRRRLTRRGILAASAAALGVVGVNALRGDAPTAAEPLIPARRRGIMLYSVRDRIAAAPDDSGVPYGFARVLARVAELGYREVEFFGYDQSTEILGRQITPAEIRRILDDNGLAANGAHIRIDPGTFERQLDIAQTLGMPNIGTGRDPTGSPYPADWDAAADVWNELGRRAHTRGLRLYTHNHAGSYAFLLDAGPPDAAGRPTRSSGTRRLEYFFGRADPRYVFFELDVYWAYVARFRYRRYVDAGGVARTGLFDPIQTVAANSRRFPLFHVKDGARDDTRADGHVMTPLGEGDIDFRSFFAAVGDPDFRHPNWEQDTAPGGAADPARSLEFAARSYRAMSGLTA
;
A
#
# COMPACT_ATOMS: atom_id res chain seq x y z
N MET A 1 -23.22 44.50 -29.93
CA MET A 1 -23.93 44.44 -31.24
C MET A 1 -23.11 43.53 -32.15
N ASP A 2 -23.71 42.42 -32.58
CA ASP A 2 -23.24 41.53 -33.67
C ASP A 2 -23.73 42.13 -35.03
N PRO A 3 -23.29 41.79 -36.28
CA PRO A 3 -22.46 40.65 -36.70
C PRO A 3 -21.47 40.82 -37.91
N ALA A 4 -20.63 39.77 -38.04
CA ALA A 4 -20.26 39.00 -39.26
C ALA A 4 -19.59 39.73 -40.45
N THR A 5 -18.29 39.55 -40.77
CA THR A 5 -17.40 38.37 -40.83
C THR A 5 -17.78 37.27 -41.84
N ARG A 6 -16.97 37.10 -42.88
CA ARG A 6 -16.10 35.91 -43.18
C ARG A 6 -16.02 35.60 -44.68
N ARG A 7 -14.80 35.66 -45.21
CA ARG A 7 -14.36 34.76 -46.28
C ARG A 7 -13.04 34.11 -45.87
N ARG A 8 -13.06 32.78 -45.79
CA ARG A 8 -11.88 31.90 -45.70
C ARG A 8 -11.11 31.98 -47.02
N LEU A 9 -9.79 31.77 -46.96
CA LEU A 9 -8.97 30.94 -47.87
C LEU A 9 -7.49 31.21 -47.58
N THR A 10 -6.72 30.20 -47.14
CA THR A 10 -5.28 30.16 -47.43
C THR A 10 -4.84 28.73 -47.69
N ARG A 11 -4.23 28.52 -48.86
CA ARG A 11 -3.39 27.40 -49.25
C ARG A 11 -1.95 27.91 -49.39
N ARG A 12 -1.00 27.05 -48.98
CA ARG A 12 0.40 26.91 -49.42
C ARG A 12 0.95 27.94 -50.43
N GLY A 13 2.13 28.46 -50.12
CA GLY A 13 3.07 29.07 -51.06
C GLY A 13 4.46 29.22 -50.44
N ILE A 14 5.47 28.68 -51.12
CA ILE A 14 6.91 28.60 -50.80
C ILE A 14 7.65 29.80 -51.42
N LEU A 15 8.90 30.06 -50.96
CA LEU A 15 10.08 30.71 -51.59
C LEU A 15 10.62 31.87 -50.73
N ALA A 16 11.91 32.18 -50.60
CA ALA A 16 13.19 31.58 -50.98
C ALA A 16 14.33 32.32 -50.22
N ALA A 17 15.56 31.83 -50.39
CA ALA A 17 16.80 32.15 -49.64
C ALA A 17 17.44 33.54 -49.87
N SER A 18 18.33 33.92 -48.92
CA SER A 18 19.53 34.75 -49.11
C SER A 18 20.61 34.35 -48.10
N ALA A 19 21.87 34.26 -48.54
CA ALA A 19 23.02 33.72 -47.82
C ALA A 19 24.01 34.82 -47.35
N ALA A 20 24.78 34.57 -46.26
CA ALA A 20 26.18 34.97 -46.12
C ALA A 20 26.87 34.37 -44.85
N ALA A 21 27.95 33.62 -45.11
CA ALA A 21 29.17 33.29 -44.35
C ALA A 21 29.32 33.52 -42.82
N LEU A 22 29.80 32.49 -42.11
CA LEU A 22 31.15 32.41 -41.51
C LEU A 22 31.34 31.06 -40.79
N GLY A 23 32.51 30.45 -40.98
CA GLY A 23 32.84 29.12 -40.51
C GLY A 23 33.09 29.04 -39.00
N VAL A 24 32.55 28.00 -38.38
CA VAL A 24 33.13 27.32 -37.21
C VAL A 24 32.98 25.84 -37.49
N VAL A 25 34.09 25.10 -37.46
CA VAL A 25 34.08 23.64 -37.46
C VAL A 25 33.42 23.21 -36.15
N GLY A 26 32.11 22.98 -36.20
CA GLY A 26 31.35 22.39 -35.12
C GLY A 26 31.77 20.93 -34.98
N VAL A 27 32.58 20.64 -33.97
CA VAL A 27 32.71 19.28 -33.45
C VAL A 27 31.31 18.85 -33.07
N ASN A 28 30.71 17.95 -33.85
CA ASN A 28 29.53 17.20 -33.43
C ASN A 28 29.96 16.34 -32.24
N ALA A 29 29.97 16.94 -31.05
CA ALA A 29 29.85 16.20 -29.83
C ALA A 29 28.48 15.52 -29.91
N LEU A 30 28.48 14.27 -30.35
CA LEU A 30 27.46 13.30 -29.99
C LEU A 30 27.46 13.31 -28.46
N ARG A 31 26.62 14.17 -27.88
CA ARG A 31 26.12 13.94 -26.52
C ARG A 31 25.35 12.65 -26.65
N GLY A 32 26.04 11.54 -26.39
CA GLY A 32 25.36 10.31 -26.06
C GLY A 32 24.42 10.68 -24.92
N ASP A 33 23.13 10.51 -25.15
CA ASP A 33 22.20 10.41 -24.04
C ASP A 33 22.80 9.35 -23.12
N ALA A 34 23.29 9.80 -21.96
CA ALA A 34 23.63 8.87 -20.91
C ALA A 34 22.39 7.97 -20.75
N PRO A 35 22.55 6.64 -20.70
CA PRO A 35 21.40 5.77 -20.50
C PRO A 35 20.65 6.31 -19.28
N THR A 36 19.42 6.78 -19.49
CA THR A 36 18.54 7.17 -18.40
C THR A 36 18.54 5.98 -17.47
N ALA A 37 19.11 6.14 -16.28
CA ALA A 37 19.17 5.06 -15.30
C ALA A 37 17.78 4.45 -15.22
N ALA A 38 17.68 3.13 -15.45
CA ALA A 38 16.39 2.45 -15.45
C ALA A 38 15.64 2.86 -14.18
N GLU A 39 14.39 3.33 -14.35
CA GLU A 39 13.61 3.78 -13.20
C GLU A 39 13.49 2.61 -12.21
N PRO A 40 13.75 2.83 -10.91
CA PRO A 40 13.59 1.78 -9.91
C PRO A 40 12.20 1.16 -9.99
N LEU A 41 12.09 -0.14 -9.69
CA LEU A 41 10.83 -0.87 -9.64
C LEU A 41 9.81 -0.24 -8.70
N ILE A 42 10.30 0.50 -7.68
CA ILE A 42 9.50 1.41 -6.87
C ILE A 42 9.90 2.86 -7.22
N PRO A 43 9.08 3.57 -8.02
CA PRO A 43 9.32 4.95 -8.40
C PRO A 43 9.55 5.85 -7.18
N ALA A 44 10.49 6.78 -7.27
CA ALA A 44 10.83 7.68 -6.16
C ALA A 44 9.62 8.45 -5.61
N ARG A 45 8.69 8.84 -6.50
CA ARG A 45 7.45 9.54 -6.15
C ARG A 45 6.43 8.69 -5.38
N ARG A 46 6.56 7.35 -5.42
CA ARG A 46 5.63 6.39 -4.81
C ARG A 46 6.17 5.70 -3.56
N ARG A 47 7.41 5.98 -3.15
CA ARG A 47 7.99 5.37 -1.95
C ARG A 47 7.28 5.90 -0.72
N GLY A 48 6.46 5.07 -0.13
CA GLY A 48 5.69 5.38 1.07
C GLY A 48 6.22 4.67 2.31
N ILE A 49 5.69 5.10 3.46
CA ILE A 49 5.90 4.46 4.75
C ILE A 49 4.56 4.32 5.47
N MET A 50 4.32 3.14 6.05
CA MET A 50 3.22 2.93 6.98
C MET A 50 3.66 3.36 8.38
N LEU A 51 2.98 4.37 8.93
CA LEU A 51 3.35 5.05 10.17
C LEU A 51 3.33 4.14 11.40
N TYR A 52 2.69 2.96 11.32
CA TYR A 52 2.81 1.93 12.35
C TYR A 52 4.27 1.53 12.62
N SER A 53 5.15 1.64 11.63
CA SER A 53 6.59 1.31 11.76
C SER A 53 7.39 2.33 12.58
N VAL A 54 6.84 3.53 12.78
CA VAL A 54 7.44 4.60 13.59
C VAL A 54 6.45 5.08 14.67
N ARG A 55 5.50 4.20 15.03
CA ARG A 55 4.43 4.47 16.00
C ARG A 55 4.94 4.92 17.35
N ASP A 56 6.11 4.42 17.74
CA ASP A 56 6.76 4.77 19.00
C ASP A 56 7.07 6.27 19.03
N ARG A 57 7.45 6.85 17.89
CA ARG A 57 7.72 8.28 17.75
C ARG A 57 6.49 9.12 17.46
N ILE A 58 5.53 8.60 16.72
CA ILE A 58 4.23 9.30 16.54
C ILE A 58 3.52 9.48 17.90
N ALA A 59 3.53 8.44 18.74
CA ALA A 59 2.83 8.45 20.03
C ALA A 59 3.63 9.10 21.18
N ALA A 60 4.95 9.31 21.02
CA ALA A 60 5.78 9.82 22.09
C ALA A 60 5.41 11.23 22.55
N ALA A 61 5.48 11.45 23.87
CA ALA A 61 5.46 12.77 24.48
C ALA A 61 6.76 13.54 24.20
N PRO A 62 6.77 14.87 24.41
CA PRO A 62 8.01 15.64 24.38
C PRO A 62 9.07 15.05 25.33
N ASP A 63 10.26 14.81 24.79
CA ASP A 63 11.42 14.31 25.54
C ASP A 63 12.70 15.06 25.13
N ASP A 64 13.79 14.82 25.86
CA ASP A 64 15.12 15.41 25.63
C ASP A 64 16.05 14.51 24.80
N SER A 65 15.52 13.44 24.20
CA SER A 65 16.32 12.48 23.42
C SER A 65 16.93 13.06 22.15
N GLY A 66 16.43 14.23 21.69
CA GLY A 66 16.77 14.82 20.40
C GLY A 66 16.16 14.10 19.20
N VAL A 67 15.35 13.06 19.42
CA VAL A 67 14.68 12.30 18.36
C VAL A 67 13.31 12.91 18.06
N PRO A 68 12.90 13.00 16.77
CA PRO A 68 11.56 13.47 16.41
C PRO A 68 10.42 12.74 17.14
N TYR A 69 9.39 13.49 17.52
CA TYR A 69 8.16 12.99 18.11
C TYR A 69 6.92 13.73 17.58
N GLY A 70 5.77 13.06 17.62
CA GLY A 70 4.50 13.55 17.07
C GLY A 70 4.53 13.73 15.55
N PHE A 71 3.37 14.05 14.97
CA PHE A 71 3.25 14.15 13.51
C PHE A 71 4.19 15.19 12.91
N ALA A 72 4.26 16.40 13.49
CA ALA A 72 5.01 17.51 12.89
C ALA A 72 6.50 17.18 12.67
N ARG A 73 7.19 16.66 13.69
CA ARG A 73 8.63 16.39 13.60
C ARG A 73 8.91 15.05 12.92
N VAL A 74 8.09 14.03 13.16
CA VAL A 74 8.30 12.71 12.56
C VAL A 74 8.04 12.75 11.06
N LEU A 75 6.98 13.43 10.60
CA LEU A 75 6.70 13.55 9.16
C LEU A 75 7.77 14.39 8.45
N ALA A 76 8.28 15.45 9.08
CA ALA A 76 9.44 16.17 8.54
C ALA A 76 10.65 15.25 8.38
N ARG A 77 10.95 14.42 9.39
CA ARG A 77 12.03 13.44 9.30
C ARG A 77 11.79 12.39 8.21
N VAL A 78 10.56 11.89 8.05
CA VAL A 78 10.19 10.96 6.99
C VAL A 78 10.43 11.56 5.60
N ALA A 79 10.08 12.84 5.40
CA ALA A 79 10.33 13.55 4.15
C ALA A 79 11.83 13.75 3.86
N GLU A 80 12.62 14.09 4.88
CA GLU A 80 14.09 14.19 4.81
C GLU A 80 14.76 12.88 4.40
N LEU A 81 14.26 11.75 4.89
CA LEU A 81 14.74 10.42 4.49
C LEU A 81 14.46 10.12 3.01
N GLY A 82 13.50 10.83 2.41
CA GLY A 82 13.19 10.77 0.99
C GLY A 82 11.88 10.07 0.66
N TYR A 83 11.10 9.63 1.66
CA TYR A 83 9.74 9.16 1.45
C TYR A 83 8.87 10.29 0.87
N ARG A 84 7.86 9.92 0.09
CA ARG A 84 6.94 10.86 -0.57
C ARG A 84 5.48 10.60 -0.24
N GLU A 85 5.18 9.39 0.21
CA GLU A 85 3.84 9.03 0.65
C GLU A 85 3.85 8.53 2.08
N VAL A 86 2.72 8.67 2.78
CA VAL A 86 2.51 8.10 4.11
C VAL A 86 1.16 7.41 4.19
N GLU A 87 1.13 6.30 4.92
CA GLU A 87 -0.08 5.61 5.31
C GLU A 87 -0.26 5.73 6.83
N PHE A 88 -1.47 6.05 7.26
CA PHE A 88 -1.76 6.31 8.67
C PHE A 88 -2.11 5.06 9.45
N PHE A 89 -1.70 5.00 10.72
CA PHE A 89 -2.23 4.09 11.72
C PHE A 89 -2.99 4.90 12.78
N GLY A 90 -4.21 5.32 12.44
CA GLY A 90 -4.93 6.34 13.20
C GLY A 90 -4.33 7.75 13.07
N TYR A 91 -4.89 8.70 13.81
CA TYR A 91 -4.60 10.14 13.68
C TYR A 91 -4.21 10.80 15.01
N ASP A 92 -3.92 10.00 16.03
CA ASP A 92 -3.60 10.49 17.36
C ASP A 92 -2.08 10.62 17.55
N GLN A 93 -1.67 11.58 18.36
CA GLN A 93 -0.30 11.75 18.87
C GLN A 93 -0.36 12.03 20.38
N SER A 94 0.79 12.27 21.04
CA SER A 94 0.73 12.74 22.43
C SER A 94 0.02 14.10 22.55
N THR A 95 -0.96 14.19 23.45
CA THR A 95 -1.68 15.45 23.72
C THR A 95 -0.79 16.50 24.39
N GLU A 96 0.32 16.10 25.02
CA GLU A 96 1.27 17.01 25.67
C GLU A 96 1.96 17.95 24.67
N ILE A 97 1.96 17.60 23.38
CA ILE A 97 2.55 18.42 22.31
C ILE A 97 1.73 19.70 22.07
N LEU A 98 0.40 19.62 22.14
CA LEU A 98 -0.51 20.73 21.80
C LEU A 98 -1.47 21.12 22.93
N GLY A 99 -1.45 20.40 24.05
CA GLY A 99 -2.49 20.45 25.08
C GLY A 99 -3.83 19.84 24.67
N ARG A 100 -3.91 19.23 23.47
CA ARG A 100 -5.10 18.56 22.89
C ARG A 100 -4.66 17.59 21.79
N GLN A 101 -5.60 16.83 21.23
CA GLN A 101 -5.32 16.12 19.99
C GLN A 101 -5.13 17.08 18.82
N ILE A 102 -4.26 16.66 17.90
CA ILE A 102 -4.10 17.27 16.60
C ILE A 102 -5.35 17.03 15.75
N THR A 103 -5.68 17.97 14.88
CA THR A 103 -6.81 17.85 13.95
C THR A 103 -6.36 17.34 12.57
N PRO A 104 -7.23 16.69 11.78
CA PRO A 104 -6.92 16.30 10.40
C PRO A 104 -6.42 17.46 9.52
N ALA A 105 -6.96 18.67 9.70
CA ALA A 105 -6.52 19.85 8.95
C ALA A 105 -5.08 20.28 9.31
N GLU A 106 -4.69 20.14 10.59
CA GLU A 106 -3.31 20.39 11.00
C GLU A 106 -2.34 19.33 10.49
N ILE A 107 -2.76 18.05 10.50
CA ILE A 107 -1.99 16.97 9.86
C ILE A 107 -1.83 17.26 8.36
N ARG A 108 -2.90 17.67 7.66
CA ARG A 108 -2.85 18.03 6.25
C ARG A 108 -1.82 19.12 5.98
N ARG A 109 -1.79 20.19 6.80
CA ARG A 109 -0.80 21.25 6.66
C ARG A 109 0.63 20.72 6.84
N ILE A 110 0.86 19.86 7.84
CA ILE A 110 2.19 19.25 8.06
C ILE A 110 2.62 18.43 6.83
N LEU A 111 1.70 17.67 6.23
CA LEU A 111 1.99 16.92 5.00
C LEU A 111 2.41 17.87 3.87
N ASP A 112 1.66 18.96 3.67
CA ASP A 112 1.93 19.96 2.63
C ASP A 112 3.26 20.68 2.83
N ASP A 113 3.54 21.12 4.05
CA ASP A 113 4.78 21.81 4.42
C ASP A 113 6.02 20.93 4.13
N ASN A 114 5.85 19.60 4.12
CA ASN A 114 6.92 18.63 3.89
C ASN A 114 6.85 17.95 2.50
N GLY A 115 5.91 18.34 1.64
CA GLY A 115 5.73 17.73 0.32
C GLY A 115 5.38 16.24 0.36
N LEU A 116 4.70 15.79 1.41
CA LEU A 116 4.23 14.41 1.59
C LEU A 116 2.78 14.27 1.14
N ALA A 117 2.44 13.14 0.53
CA ALA A 117 1.07 12.77 0.22
C ALA A 117 0.57 11.67 1.17
N ALA A 118 -0.66 11.81 1.66
CA ALA A 118 -1.32 10.72 2.34
C ALA A 118 -1.89 9.74 1.31
N ASN A 119 -1.53 8.45 1.38
CA ASN A 119 -1.97 7.45 0.40
C ASN A 119 -3.03 6.47 0.94
N GLY A 120 -3.18 6.34 2.25
CA GLY A 120 -4.10 5.41 2.88
C GLY A 120 -4.11 5.55 4.41
N ALA A 121 -4.95 4.75 5.05
CA ALA A 121 -5.01 4.67 6.50
C ALA A 121 -5.59 3.33 6.96
N HIS A 122 -5.01 2.79 8.02
CA HIS A 122 -5.59 1.73 8.83
C HIS A 122 -6.47 2.35 9.91
N ILE A 123 -7.79 2.35 9.65
CA ILE A 123 -8.80 2.77 10.60
C ILE A 123 -9.79 1.63 10.87
N ARG A 124 -10.70 1.83 11.83
CA ARG A 124 -11.82 0.92 12.03
C ARG A 124 -12.88 1.20 10.97
N ILE A 125 -13.19 0.19 10.17
CA ILE A 125 -14.32 0.22 9.22
C ILE A 125 -15.58 -0.17 9.96
N ASP A 126 -16.46 0.80 10.16
CA ASP A 126 -17.71 0.65 10.89
C ASP A 126 -18.80 1.47 10.19
N PRO A 127 -19.94 0.88 9.78
CA PRO A 127 -20.97 1.59 9.03
C PRO A 127 -21.54 2.83 9.72
N GLY A 128 -21.59 2.84 11.06
CA GLY A 128 -22.11 3.97 11.84
C GLY A 128 -21.18 5.17 11.90
N THR A 129 -19.88 4.95 11.72
CA THR A 129 -18.86 6.01 11.78
C THR A 129 -18.12 6.23 10.46
N PHE A 130 -18.50 5.52 9.39
CA PHE A 130 -17.77 5.53 8.12
C PHE A 130 -17.75 6.89 7.44
N GLU A 131 -18.86 7.64 7.44
CA GLU A 131 -18.90 8.99 6.82
C GLU A 131 -17.86 9.94 7.42
N ARG A 132 -17.67 9.90 8.74
CA ARG A 132 -16.63 10.68 9.42
C ARG A 132 -15.23 10.29 8.95
N GLN A 133 -14.99 9.01 8.67
CA GLN A 133 -13.71 8.56 8.13
C GLN A 133 -13.50 9.05 6.69
N LEU A 134 -14.55 9.11 5.87
CA LEU A 134 -14.49 9.71 4.54
C LEU A 134 -14.22 11.23 4.59
N ASP A 135 -14.82 11.95 5.54
CA ASP A 135 -14.54 13.38 5.77
C ASP A 135 -13.06 13.62 6.11
N ILE A 136 -12.50 12.79 7.00
CA ILE A 136 -11.09 12.85 7.39
C ILE A 136 -10.21 12.54 6.18
N ALA A 137 -10.53 11.50 5.41
CA ALA A 137 -9.77 11.13 4.22
C ALA A 137 -9.72 12.25 3.18
N GLN A 138 -10.85 12.90 2.91
CA GLN A 138 -10.89 14.06 2.01
C GLN A 138 -10.11 15.26 2.58
N THR A 139 -10.19 15.52 3.89
CA THR A 139 -9.40 16.58 4.54
C THR A 139 -7.90 16.35 4.38
N LEU A 140 -7.45 15.11 4.52
CA LEU A 140 -6.05 14.73 4.34
C LEU A 140 -5.62 14.64 2.86
N GLY A 141 -6.59 14.58 1.95
CA GLY A 141 -6.36 14.38 0.52
C GLY A 141 -5.98 12.93 0.17
N MET A 142 -6.40 11.96 0.99
CA MET A 142 -6.14 10.54 0.76
C MET A 142 -6.98 10.01 -0.39
N PRO A 143 -6.42 9.21 -1.32
CA PRO A 143 -7.20 8.56 -2.37
C PRO A 143 -7.72 7.18 -1.97
N ASN A 144 -7.22 6.61 -0.87
CA ASN A 144 -7.62 5.31 -0.34
C ASN A 144 -7.98 5.42 1.16
N ILE A 145 -8.88 4.56 1.62
CA ILE A 145 -9.26 4.42 3.03
C ILE A 145 -9.49 2.94 3.35
N GLY A 146 -9.02 2.46 4.49
CA GLY A 146 -9.11 1.03 4.77
C GLY A 146 -8.89 0.64 6.22
N THR A 147 -8.50 -0.61 6.42
CA THR A 147 -8.23 -1.19 7.73
C THR A 147 -7.12 -2.22 7.64
N GLY A 148 -6.32 -2.33 8.71
CA GLY A 148 -5.25 -3.32 8.87
C GLY A 148 -5.73 -4.71 9.23
N ARG A 149 -6.91 -5.11 8.75
CA ARG A 149 -7.58 -6.36 9.11
C ARG A 149 -8.35 -6.96 7.95
N ASP A 150 -8.43 -8.28 7.98
CA ASP A 150 -9.28 -9.06 7.10
C ASP A 150 -10.77 -8.70 7.32
N PRO A 151 -11.64 -8.81 6.31
CA PRO A 151 -13.08 -8.54 6.44
C PRO A 151 -13.77 -9.39 7.51
N THR A 152 -13.28 -10.61 7.72
CA THR A 152 -13.72 -11.54 8.78
C THR A 152 -12.63 -12.58 9.05
N GLY A 153 -12.57 -13.10 10.28
CA GLY A 153 -11.69 -14.22 10.66
C GLY A 153 -12.31 -15.61 10.45
N SER A 154 -13.56 -15.66 9.97
CA SER A 154 -14.33 -16.90 9.86
C SER A 154 -13.74 -17.87 8.82
N PRO A 155 -13.81 -19.19 9.07
CA PRO A 155 -13.52 -20.20 8.06
C PRO A 155 -14.70 -20.44 7.09
N TYR A 156 -15.88 -19.86 7.29
CA TYR A 156 -17.10 -20.25 6.56
C TYR A 156 -17.52 -19.24 5.49
N PRO A 157 -17.91 -19.69 4.27
CA PRO A 157 -18.30 -18.81 3.17
C PRO A 157 -19.38 -17.78 3.51
N ALA A 158 -20.42 -18.18 4.28
CA ALA A 158 -21.54 -17.31 4.60
C ALA A 158 -21.12 -16.02 5.33
N ASP A 159 -20.10 -16.09 6.18
CA ASP A 159 -19.58 -14.92 6.89
C ASP A 159 -18.78 -14.00 5.96
N TRP A 160 -18.13 -14.58 4.94
CA TRP A 160 -17.45 -13.81 3.89
C TRP A 160 -18.43 -13.16 2.93
N ASP A 161 -19.56 -13.82 2.64
CA ASP A 161 -20.66 -13.22 1.87
C ASP A 161 -21.27 -12.03 2.63
N ALA A 162 -21.57 -12.20 3.93
CA ALA A 162 -22.06 -11.11 4.77
C ALA A 162 -21.06 -9.96 4.88
N ALA A 163 -19.75 -10.26 4.99
CA ALA A 163 -18.72 -9.24 4.92
C ALA A 163 -18.74 -8.54 3.56
N ALA A 164 -18.85 -9.27 2.45
CA ALA A 164 -18.86 -8.68 1.11
C ALA A 164 -20.03 -7.72 0.92
N ASP A 165 -21.21 -8.03 1.43
CA ASP A 165 -22.37 -7.13 1.39
C ASP A 165 -22.08 -5.80 2.08
N VAL A 166 -21.49 -5.84 3.28
CA VAL A 166 -21.09 -4.63 4.02
C VAL A 166 -20.02 -3.85 3.25
N TRP A 167 -18.98 -4.54 2.78
CA TRP A 167 -17.88 -3.90 2.05
C TRP A 167 -18.34 -3.30 0.72
N ASN A 168 -19.28 -3.92 0.00
CA ASN A 168 -19.84 -3.40 -1.24
C ASN A 168 -20.68 -2.15 -1.00
N GLU A 169 -21.47 -2.12 0.08
CA GLU A 169 -22.22 -0.93 0.49
C GLU A 169 -21.29 0.22 0.87
N LEU A 170 -20.31 -0.02 1.74
CA LEU A 170 -19.36 1.02 2.15
C LEU A 170 -18.46 1.46 0.98
N GLY A 171 -18.05 0.53 0.12
CA GLY A 171 -17.28 0.84 -1.08
C GLY A 171 -18.03 1.78 -2.02
N ARG A 172 -19.35 1.60 -2.19
CA ARG A 172 -20.17 2.54 -2.96
C ARG A 172 -20.16 3.94 -2.35
N ARG A 173 -20.25 4.07 -1.02
CA ARG A 173 -20.17 5.37 -0.34
C ARG A 173 -18.80 6.03 -0.46
N ALA A 174 -17.72 5.24 -0.37
CA ALA A 174 -16.38 5.75 -0.61
C ALA A 174 -16.25 6.25 -2.07
N HIS A 175 -16.77 5.47 -3.03
CA HIS A 175 -16.69 5.78 -4.45
C HIS A 175 -17.43 7.08 -4.81
N THR A 176 -18.61 7.36 -4.24
CA THR A 176 -19.31 8.64 -4.49
C THR A 176 -18.51 9.85 -4.02
N ARG A 177 -17.55 9.66 -3.11
CA ARG A 177 -16.63 10.68 -2.60
C ARG A 177 -15.27 10.67 -3.28
N GLY A 178 -15.10 9.87 -4.33
CA GLY A 178 -13.84 9.73 -5.07
C GLY A 178 -12.78 8.91 -4.35
N LEU A 179 -13.16 8.12 -3.34
CA LEU A 179 -12.26 7.34 -2.50
C LEU A 179 -12.35 5.84 -2.83
N ARG A 180 -11.25 5.12 -2.58
CA ARG A 180 -11.15 3.67 -2.72
C ARG A 180 -11.14 3.01 -1.35
N LEU A 181 -12.14 2.17 -1.06
CA LEU A 181 -12.17 1.38 0.17
C LEU A 181 -11.32 0.12 0.01
N TYR A 182 -10.40 -0.16 0.95
CA TYR A 182 -9.57 -1.37 0.92
C TYR A 182 -9.50 -2.13 2.24
N THR A 183 -9.27 -3.45 2.14
CA THR A 183 -8.88 -4.32 3.26
C THR A 183 -7.43 -4.75 3.10
N HIS A 184 -6.76 -4.99 4.22
CA HIS A 184 -5.39 -5.49 4.33
C HIS A 184 -5.39 -6.95 4.75
N ASN A 185 -4.50 -7.75 4.16
CA ASN A 185 -4.35 -9.15 4.54
C ASN A 185 -3.34 -9.38 5.66
N HIS A 186 -3.69 -10.21 6.62
CA HIS A 186 -2.69 -11.03 7.34
C HIS A 186 -2.66 -12.46 6.78
N ALA A 187 -1.77 -13.31 7.28
CA ALA A 187 -1.64 -14.67 6.75
C ALA A 187 -2.95 -15.47 6.81
N GLY A 188 -3.75 -15.25 7.87
CA GLY A 188 -5.03 -15.93 8.10
C GLY A 188 -6.04 -15.76 6.95
N SER A 189 -5.99 -14.63 6.23
CA SER A 189 -6.80 -14.36 5.03
C SER A 189 -6.64 -15.40 3.93
N TYR A 190 -5.53 -16.12 3.90
CA TYR A 190 -5.25 -17.12 2.87
C TYR A 190 -5.36 -18.56 3.38
N ALA A 191 -5.86 -18.75 4.61
CA ALA A 191 -6.31 -20.06 5.04
C ALA A 191 -7.46 -20.56 4.15
N PHE A 192 -7.59 -21.89 4.08
CA PHE A 192 -8.66 -22.52 3.32
C PHE A 192 -10.01 -22.32 4.00
N LEU A 193 -11.07 -22.14 3.19
CA LEU A 193 -12.45 -22.14 3.65
C LEU A 193 -12.87 -23.55 4.06
N LEU A 194 -13.78 -23.63 5.03
CA LEU A 194 -14.58 -24.80 5.30
C LEU A 194 -15.91 -24.66 4.56
N ASP A 195 -15.98 -25.23 3.37
CA ASP A 195 -17.07 -25.09 2.40
C ASP A 195 -17.49 -26.43 1.78
N ALA A 196 -16.94 -27.54 2.26
CA ALA A 196 -17.21 -28.88 1.75
C ALA A 196 -17.25 -29.96 2.84
N GLY A 197 -17.54 -31.20 2.42
CA GLY A 197 -17.55 -32.37 3.28
C GLY A 197 -18.79 -32.45 4.18
N PRO A 198 -18.83 -33.46 5.08
CA PRO A 198 -19.98 -33.66 5.95
C PRO A 198 -20.13 -32.50 6.94
N PRO A 199 -21.37 -32.14 7.31
CA PRO A 199 -21.62 -31.08 8.29
C PRO A 199 -21.20 -31.51 9.71
N ASP A 200 -20.81 -30.54 10.53
CA ASP A 200 -20.69 -30.67 11.98
C ASP A 200 -22.10 -30.71 12.64
N ALA A 201 -22.15 -30.83 13.97
CA ALA A 201 -23.40 -30.85 14.72
C ALA A 201 -24.25 -29.56 14.57
N ALA A 202 -23.64 -28.46 14.12
CA ALA A 202 -24.32 -27.21 13.83
C ALA A 202 -24.68 -27.05 12.33
N GLY A 203 -24.52 -28.11 11.53
CA GLY A 203 -24.83 -28.09 10.10
C GLY A 203 -23.74 -27.46 9.22
N ARG A 204 -22.56 -27.13 9.76
CA ARG A 204 -21.52 -26.40 9.02
C ARG A 204 -20.52 -27.35 8.36
N PRO A 205 -20.03 -27.04 7.14
CA PRO A 205 -19.05 -27.89 6.46
C PRO A 205 -17.77 -28.07 7.29
N THR A 206 -17.17 -29.25 7.23
CA THR A 206 -15.97 -29.59 8.03
C THR A 206 -14.70 -29.74 7.20
N ARG A 207 -14.79 -29.59 5.87
CA ARG A 207 -13.72 -29.79 4.90
C ARG A 207 -13.68 -28.65 3.90
N SER A 208 -12.70 -28.66 3.01
CA SER A 208 -12.46 -27.57 2.06
C SER A 208 -12.48 -28.05 0.61
N SER A 209 -12.98 -27.23 -0.29
CA SER A 209 -12.81 -27.34 -1.74
C SER A 209 -11.38 -27.03 -2.19
N GLY A 210 -10.58 -26.39 -1.34
CA GLY A 210 -9.28 -25.80 -1.69
C GLY A 210 -9.35 -24.29 -1.94
N THR A 211 -10.54 -23.69 -1.87
CA THR A 211 -10.71 -22.25 -1.99
C THR A 211 -10.16 -21.52 -0.76
N ARG A 212 -9.38 -20.46 -0.96
CA ARG A 212 -8.89 -19.61 0.13
C ARG A 212 -9.88 -18.52 0.46
N ARG A 213 -9.89 -18.12 1.73
CA ARG A 213 -10.79 -17.13 2.31
C ARG A 213 -10.81 -15.79 1.56
N LEU A 214 -9.66 -15.14 1.39
CA LEU A 214 -9.58 -13.85 0.71
C LEU A 214 -9.77 -13.96 -0.80
N GLU A 215 -9.34 -15.07 -1.41
CA GLU A 215 -9.60 -15.34 -2.83
C GLU A 215 -11.10 -15.50 -3.11
N TYR A 216 -11.84 -16.17 -2.22
CA TYR A 216 -13.30 -16.20 -2.27
C TYR A 216 -13.91 -14.81 -2.18
N PHE A 217 -13.40 -13.98 -1.25
CA PHE A 217 -13.85 -12.60 -1.10
C PHE A 217 -13.62 -11.76 -2.35
N PHE A 218 -12.54 -11.98 -3.12
CA PHE A 218 -12.34 -11.27 -4.39
C PHE A 218 -13.51 -11.43 -5.36
N GLY A 219 -14.11 -12.63 -5.41
CA GLY A 219 -15.27 -12.92 -6.25
C GLY A 219 -16.60 -12.40 -5.71
N ARG A 220 -16.67 -12.05 -4.41
CA ARG A 220 -17.88 -11.52 -3.75
C ARG A 220 -17.88 -10.00 -3.65
N ALA A 221 -16.69 -9.40 -3.52
CA ALA A 221 -16.51 -7.97 -3.44
C ALA A 221 -16.56 -7.34 -4.83
N ASP A 222 -17.45 -6.37 -5.02
CA ASP A 222 -17.65 -5.64 -6.27
C ASP A 222 -16.34 -4.95 -6.68
N PRO A 223 -15.76 -5.32 -7.84
CA PRO A 223 -14.45 -4.83 -8.26
C PRO A 223 -14.43 -3.32 -8.57
N ARG A 224 -15.60 -2.68 -8.67
CA ARG A 224 -15.70 -1.22 -8.87
C ARG A 224 -15.51 -0.43 -7.57
N TYR A 225 -15.76 -1.06 -6.42
CA TYR A 225 -15.97 -0.36 -5.16
C TYR A 225 -15.05 -0.82 -4.03
N VAL A 226 -14.55 -2.05 -4.10
CA VAL A 226 -13.68 -2.63 -3.07
C VAL A 226 -12.29 -2.90 -3.66
N PHE A 227 -11.26 -2.55 -2.91
CA PHE A 227 -9.86 -2.70 -3.27
C PHE A 227 -9.11 -3.46 -2.16
N PHE A 228 -7.83 -3.70 -2.37
CA PHE A 228 -7.00 -4.49 -1.46
C PHE A 228 -5.65 -3.84 -1.26
N GLU A 229 -5.17 -3.91 -0.03
CA GLU A 229 -3.77 -3.72 0.28
C GLU A 229 -3.13 -5.09 0.46
N LEU A 230 -2.09 -5.40 -0.32
CA LEU A 230 -1.35 -6.63 -0.11
C LEU A 230 -0.19 -6.40 0.85
N ASP A 231 -0.20 -7.09 1.98
CA ASP A 231 1.01 -7.28 2.76
C ASP A 231 1.80 -8.46 2.23
N VAL A 232 2.98 -8.15 1.67
CA VAL A 232 3.82 -9.13 0.99
C VAL A 232 4.42 -10.11 1.99
N TYR A 233 4.89 -9.66 3.16
CA TYR A 233 5.38 -10.56 4.21
C TYR A 233 4.31 -11.55 4.64
N TRP A 234 3.13 -11.04 4.99
CA TRP A 234 2.04 -11.90 5.46
C TRP A 234 1.54 -12.85 4.36
N ALA A 235 1.65 -12.47 3.09
CA ALA A 235 1.38 -13.34 1.96
C ALA A 235 2.39 -14.51 1.84
N TYR A 236 3.68 -14.26 2.10
CA TYR A 236 4.70 -15.33 2.15
C TYR A 236 4.57 -16.21 3.41
N VAL A 237 4.20 -15.63 4.56
CA VAL A 237 3.81 -16.42 5.75
C VAL A 237 2.61 -17.31 5.44
N ALA A 238 1.61 -16.82 4.72
CA ALA A 238 0.48 -17.63 4.28
C ALA A 238 0.91 -18.78 3.36
N ARG A 239 1.81 -18.52 2.42
CA ARG A 239 2.39 -19.54 1.53
C ARG A 239 3.10 -20.66 2.31
N PHE A 240 3.77 -20.32 3.41
CA PHE A 240 4.38 -21.30 4.31
C PHE A 240 3.34 -22.09 5.11
N ARG A 241 2.43 -21.38 5.79
CA ARG A 241 1.48 -21.96 6.76
C ARG A 241 0.35 -22.75 6.11
N TYR A 242 -0.31 -22.19 5.09
CA TYR A 242 -1.59 -22.68 4.57
C TYR A 242 -1.42 -23.47 3.26
N ARG A 243 -0.52 -24.46 3.30
CA ARG A 243 -0.18 -25.32 2.14
C ARG A 243 -1.07 -26.54 1.96
N ARG A 244 -1.84 -26.94 2.99
CA ARG A 244 -2.65 -28.17 2.96
C ARG A 244 -4.06 -27.95 3.47
N TYR A 245 -4.99 -28.72 2.92
CA TYR A 245 -6.38 -28.83 3.37
C TYR A 245 -6.85 -30.28 3.25
N VAL A 246 -8.01 -30.60 3.83
CA VAL A 246 -8.67 -31.89 3.63
C VAL A 246 -9.86 -31.65 2.71
N ASP A 247 -9.91 -32.41 1.61
CA ASP A 247 -10.98 -32.28 0.62
C ASP A 247 -12.31 -32.90 1.09
N ALA A 248 -13.36 -32.75 0.28
CA ALA A 248 -14.69 -33.29 0.58
C ALA A 248 -14.69 -34.81 0.83
N GLY A 249 -13.76 -35.55 0.22
CA GLY A 249 -13.59 -37.00 0.39
C GLY A 249 -12.74 -37.39 1.59
N GLY A 250 -12.27 -36.42 2.40
CA GLY A 250 -11.42 -36.69 3.55
C GLY A 250 -9.94 -36.86 3.20
N VAL A 251 -9.52 -36.54 1.97
CA VAL A 251 -8.14 -36.71 1.53
C VAL A 251 -7.35 -35.42 1.73
N ALA A 252 -6.15 -35.52 2.30
CA ALA A 252 -5.24 -34.39 2.42
C ALA A 252 -4.73 -33.95 1.04
N ARG A 253 -4.92 -32.68 0.70
CA ARG A 253 -4.46 -32.05 -0.53
C ARG A 253 -3.45 -30.96 -0.23
N THR A 254 -2.59 -30.69 -1.22
CA THR A 254 -1.67 -29.56 -1.18
C THR A 254 -2.19 -28.49 -2.14
N GLY A 255 -2.38 -27.28 -1.64
CA GLY A 255 -2.62 -26.09 -2.45
C GLY A 255 -1.58 -25.06 -2.07
N LEU A 256 -0.72 -24.67 -3.01
CA LEU A 256 0.32 -23.67 -2.77
C LEU A 256 -0.25 -22.30 -3.12
N PHE A 257 -0.05 -21.33 -2.23
CA PHE A 257 -0.41 -19.93 -2.46
C PHE A 257 0.75 -19.22 -3.18
N ASP A 258 0.44 -18.42 -4.19
CA ASP A 258 1.42 -17.60 -4.91
C ASP A 258 1.01 -16.12 -4.83
N PRO A 259 1.65 -15.32 -3.96
CA PRO A 259 1.34 -13.90 -3.81
C PRO A 259 1.47 -13.09 -5.12
N ILE A 260 2.43 -13.44 -5.98
CA ILE A 260 2.69 -12.70 -7.22
C ILE A 260 1.55 -12.95 -8.20
N GLN A 261 1.17 -14.21 -8.41
CA GLN A 261 0.09 -14.55 -9.34
C GLN A 261 -1.25 -13.96 -8.90
N THR A 262 -1.55 -14.00 -7.59
CA THR A 262 -2.77 -13.43 -7.04
C THR A 262 -2.92 -11.94 -7.38
N VAL A 263 -1.85 -11.16 -7.20
CA VAL A 263 -1.87 -9.72 -7.52
C VAL A 263 -1.82 -9.49 -9.01
N ALA A 264 -1.00 -10.21 -9.77
CA ALA A 264 -0.89 -10.04 -11.22
C ALA A 264 -2.25 -10.21 -11.92
N ALA A 265 -3.04 -11.22 -11.50
CA ALA A 265 -4.39 -11.47 -12.01
C ALA A 265 -5.41 -10.36 -11.65
N ASN A 266 -5.11 -9.52 -10.66
CA ASN A 266 -6.03 -8.54 -10.09
C ASN A 266 -5.39 -7.15 -9.94
N SER A 267 -4.38 -6.82 -10.74
CA SER A 267 -3.45 -5.72 -10.43
C SER A 267 -4.10 -4.35 -10.18
N ARG A 268 -5.21 -4.04 -10.86
CA ARG A 268 -5.96 -2.78 -10.66
C ARG A 268 -6.83 -2.76 -9.39
N ARG A 269 -6.95 -3.89 -8.68
CA ARG A 269 -7.61 -3.99 -7.38
C ARG A 269 -6.65 -3.87 -6.20
N PHE A 270 -5.33 -3.86 -6.44
CA PHE A 270 -4.30 -3.73 -5.41
C PHE A 270 -3.56 -2.40 -5.53
N PRO A 271 -4.13 -1.27 -5.07
CA PRO A 271 -3.45 0.01 -5.13
C PRO A 271 -2.38 0.18 -4.04
N LEU A 272 -2.43 -0.54 -2.93
CA LEU A 272 -1.44 -0.42 -1.85
C LEU A 272 -0.71 -1.73 -1.59
N PHE A 273 0.54 -1.60 -1.14
CA PHE A 273 1.38 -2.73 -0.75
C PHE A 273 2.14 -2.41 0.51
N HIS A 274 2.19 -3.35 1.44
CA HIS A 274 3.18 -3.32 2.51
C HIS A 274 4.44 -4.06 2.07
N VAL A 275 5.51 -3.30 1.90
CA VAL A 275 6.86 -3.74 1.59
C VAL A 275 7.55 -4.11 2.90
N LYS A 276 7.02 -5.17 3.53
CA LYS A 276 7.50 -5.72 4.80
C LYS A 276 8.41 -6.91 4.51
N ASP A 277 9.62 -6.89 5.02
CA ASP A 277 10.60 -7.94 4.74
C ASP A 277 10.74 -8.89 5.91
N GLY A 278 11.30 -10.07 5.62
CA GLY A 278 11.68 -11.02 6.63
C GLY A 278 12.55 -12.12 6.06
N ALA A 279 13.33 -12.74 6.95
CA ALA A 279 14.14 -13.91 6.62
C ALA A 279 13.34 -15.18 6.94
N ARG A 280 13.44 -16.17 6.06
CA ARG A 280 12.85 -17.49 6.30
C ARG A 280 13.47 -18.16 7.51
N ASP A 281 12.61 -18.66 8.39
CA ASP A 281 12.97 -19.45 9.57
C ASP A 281 11.90 -20.53 9.79
N ASP A 282 12.14 -21.71 9.23
CA ASP A 282 11.22 -22.86 9.28
C ASP A 282 11.02 -23.40 10.71
N THR A 283 11.79 -22.92 11.70
CA THR A 283 11.59 -23.25 13.11
C THR A 283 10.48 -22.42 13.77
N ARG A 284 10.08 -21.29 13.14
CA ARG A 284 8.98 -20.45 13.62
C ARG A 284 7.65 -20.95 13.09
N ALA A 285 6.58 -20.68 13.85
CA ALA A 285 5.21 -20.96 13.43
C ALA A 285 4.82 -20.27 12.12
N ASP A 286 5.36 -19.07 11.88
CA ASP A 286 5.11 -18.27 10.67
C ASP A 286 6.10 -18.57 9.53
N GLY A 287 7.13 -19.38 9.79
CA GLY A 287 8.17 -19.70 8.81
C GLY A 287 9.08 -18.53 8.43
N HIS A 288 8.91 -17.37 9.03
CA HIS A 288 9.68 -16.16 8.77
C HIS A 288 9.88 -15.35 10.07
N VAL A 289 10.89 -14.49 10.06
CA VAL A 289 11.15 -13.47 11.09
C VAL A 289 11.30 -12.13 10.39
N MET A 290 10.50 -11.14 10.79
CA MET A 290 10.54 -9.80 10.19
C MET A 290 11.90 -9.12 10.42
N THR A 291 12.35 -8.40 9.40
CA THR A 291 13.59 -7.63 9.38
C THR A 291 13.35 -6.27 8.71
N PRO A 292 14.28 -5.30 8.85
CA PRO A 292 14.31 -4.16 7.94
C PRO A 292 14.33 -4.62 6.48
N LEU A 293 13.79 -3.80 5.58
CA LEU A 293 13.77 -4.15 4.16
C LEU A 293 15.19 -4.24 3.60
N GLY A 294 15.46 -5.30 2.85
CA GLY A 294 16.76 -5.62 2.27
C GLY A 294 17.66 -6.47 3.17
N GLU A 295 17.21 -6.78 4.39
CA GLU A 295 17.89 -7.71 5.30
C GLU A 295 17.22 -9.10 5.34
N GLY A 296 16.06 -9.26 4.70
CA GLY A 296 15.34 -10.53 4.57
C GLY A 296 15.57 -11.24 3.24
N ASP A 297 14.71 -12.21 2.92
CA ASP A 297 14.80 -13.05 1.72
C ASP A 297 13.53 -13.05 0.85
N ILE A 298 12.58 -12.13 1.10
CA ILE A 298 11.40 -11.95 0.26
C ILE A 298 11.80 -11.32 -1.09
N ASP A 299 11.42 -11.98 -2.18
CA ASP A 299 11.74 -11.55 -3.54
C ASP A 299 10.86 -10.39 -4.04
N PHE A 300 11.13 -9.20 -3.51
CA PHE A 300 10.48 -7.97 -3.93
C PHE A 300 10.80 -7.56 -5.36
N ARG A 301 11.94 -8.00 -5.91
CA ARG A 301 12.30 -7.71 -7.30
C ARG A 301 11.30 -8.39 -8.24
N SER A 302 11.14 -9.71 -8.13
CA SER A 302 10.19 -10.45 -8.95
C SER A 302 8.75 -9.98 -8.69
N PHE A 303 8.42 -9.68 -7.44
CA PHE A 303 7.11 -9.14 -7.09
C PHE A 303 6.81 -7.84 -7.84
N PHE A 304 7.65 -6.80 -7.70
CA PHE A 304 7.38 -5.50 -8.32
C PHE A 304 7.57 -5.48 -9.84
N ALA A 305 8.40 -6.37 -10.39
CA ALA A 305 8.53 -6.57 -11.83
C ALA A 305 7.27 -7.20 -12.46
N ALA A 306 6.55 -8.06 -11.71
CA ALA A 306 5.37 -8.78 -12.21
C ALA A 306 4.06 -8.04 -11.96
N VAL A 307 3.93 -7.31 -10.84
CA VAL A 307 2.69 -6.62 -10.52
C VAL A 307 2.55 -5.37 -11.43
N GLY A 308 1.32 -5.00 -11.84
CA GLY A 308 0.94 -4.26 -13.08
C GLY A 308 1.52 -2.86 -13.38
N ASP A 309 0.77 -1.77 -13.21
CA ASP A 309 1.19 -0.37 -13.48
C ASP A 309 1.88 0.31 -12.27
N PRO A 310 3.17 0.72 -12.32
CA PRO A 310 3.87 1.34 -11.19
C PRO A 310 3.27 2.67 -10.73
N ASP A 311 2.57 3.39 -11.61
CA ASP A 311 1.94 4.68 -11.26
C ASP A 311 0.63 4.52 -10.50
N PHE A 312 0.05 3.33 -10.51
CA PHE A 312 -1.19 3.03 -9.79
C PHE A 312 -0.96 2.57 -8.35
N ARG A 313 0.30 2.26 -7.99
CA ARG A 313 0.62 1.61 -6.72
C ARG A 313 1.23 2.55 -5.71
N HIS A 314 1.00 2.21 -4.45
CA HIS A 314 1.51 2.87 -3.26
C HIS A 314 2.27 1.86 -2.40
N PRO A 315 3.56 1.59 -2.69
CA PRO A 315 4.37 0.71 -1.85
C PRO A 315 4.79 1.44 -0.57
N ASN A 316 4.31 0.96 0.57
CA ASN A 316 4.61 1.47 1.90
C ASN A 316 5.58 0.51 2.60
N TRP A 317 6.75 0.98 3.02
CA TRP A 317 7.54 0.19 3.98
C TRP A 317 6.74 0.04 5.28
N GLU A 318 6.57 -1.19 5.73
CA GLU A 318 6.04 -1.49 7.06
C GLU A 318 6.92 -2.52 7.78
N GLN A 319 7.03 -2.43 9.10
CA GLN A 319 7.52 -3.53 9.94
C GLN A 319 6.74 -3.61 11.26
N ASP A 320 6.00 -4.70 11.49
CA ASP A 320 5.15 -4.84 12.68
C ASP A 320 5.99 -4.86 13.95
N THR A 321 7.13 -5.55 13.88
CA THR A 321 8.11 -5.66 14.97
C THR A 321 9.09 -4.48 15.02
N ALA A 322 8.79 -3.35 14.34
CA ALA A 322 9.64 -2.17 14.40
C ALA A 322 9.97 -1.82 15.87
N PRO A 323 11.26 -1.75 16.21
CA PRO A 323 11.73 -1.49 17.57
C PRO A 323 11.56 -0.01 17.92
N GLY A 324 11.86 0.35 19.17
CA GLY A 324 11.91 1.74 19.60
C GLY A 324 11.44 1.93 21.02
N GLY A 325 10.83 3.09 21.28
CA GLY A 325 10.37 3.48 22.61
C GLY A 325 11.45 4.21 23.41
N ALA A 326 11.15 4.52 24.68
CA ALA A 326 11.98 5.43 25.48
C ALA A 326 13.43 4.96 25.69
N ALA A 327 13.68 3.64 25.68
CA ALA A 327 15.02 3.07 25.87
C ALA A 327 15.90 3.15 24.61
N ASP A 328 15.30 3.22 23.41
CA ASP A 328 16.01 3.31 22.14
C ASP A 328 15.19 4.13 21.12
N PRO A 329 15.00 5.44 21.37
CA PRO A 329 14.01 6.24 20.64
C PRO A 329 14.34 6.41 19.16
N ALA A 330 15.62 6.33 18.76
CA ALA A 330 16.01 6.54 17.37
C ALA A 330 15.70 5.34 16.45
N ARG A 331 15.48 4.15 17.04
CA ARG A 331 15.64 2.89 16.32
C ARG A 331 14.64 2.67 15.18
N SER A 332 13.37 3.02 15.37
CA SER A 332 12.36 2.90 14.32
C SER A 332 12.69 3.78 13.10
N LEU A 333 13.18 5.00 13.34
CA LEU A 333 13.60 5.94 12.30
C LEU A 333 14.90 5.50 11.60
N GLU A 334 15.82 4.84 12.31
CA GLU A 334 16.97 4.20 11.68
C GLU A 334 16.55 3.08 10.72
N PHE A 335 15.57 2.26 11.13
CA PHE A 335 15.02 1.20 10.29
C PHE A 335 14.28 1.79 9.08
N ALA A 336 13.57 2.90 9.26
CA ALA A 336 12.97 3.64 8.16
C ALA A 336 14.01 4.11 7.14
N ALA A 337 15.16 4.61 7.61
CA ALA A 337 16.24 5.06 6.74
C ALA A 337 16.89 3.91 5.96
N ARG A 338 17.13 2.76 6.61
CA ARG A 338 17.67 1.55 5.96
C ARG A 338 16.71 1.03 4.90
N SER A 339 15.45 0.90 5.25
CA SER A 339 14.42 0.36 4.36
C SER A 339 14.17 1.28 3.17
N TYR A 340 14.24 2.60 3.34
CA TYR A 340 14.19 3.54 2.22
C TYR A 340 15.31 3.29 1.20
N ARG A 341 16.54 3.07 1.66
CA ARG A 341 17.68 2.75 0.79
C ARG A 341 17.48 1.43 0.04
N ALA A 342 16.87 0.43 0.68
CA ALA A 342 16.53 -0.81 0.02
C ALA A 342 15.43 -0.60 -1.05
N MET A 343 14.35 0.12 -0.74
CA MET A 343 13.30 0.47 -1.71
C MET A 343 13.87 1.23 -2.92
N SER A 344 14.81 2.16 -2.69
CA SER A 344 15.40 2.98 -3.75
C SER A 344 16.36 2.20 -4.66
N GLY A 345 16.96 1.12 -4.15
CA GLY A 345 17.85 0.24 -4.90
C GLY A 345 17.17 -0.88 -5.68
N LEU A 346 15.86 -1.09 -5.50
CA LEU A 346 15.10 -2.11 -6.24
C LEU A 346 15.03 -1.73 -7.74
N THR A 347 15.75 -2.48 -8.56
CA THR A 347 15.83 -2.31 -10.02
C THR A 347 15.49 -3.63 -10.71
N ALA A 348 15.03 -3.56 -11.96
CA ALA A 348 14.60 -4.71 -12.75
C ALA A 348 15.72 -5.75 -12.95
#